data_AF-A0A803YGU8-F1
#
_entry.id   AF-A0A803YGU8-F1
#
_cell.length_a   1.000
_cell.length_b   1.000
_cell.length_c   1.000
_cell.angle_alpha   90.00
_cell.angle_beta   90.00
_cell.angle_gamma   90.00
#
_symmetry.space_group_name_H-M   'P 1'
#
loop_
_entity.id
_entity.type
_entity.pdbx_description
1 polymer ?
#
loop_
_entity_poly.entity_id
_entity_poly.type
_entity_poly.pdbx_seq_one_letter_code
_entity_poly.pdbx_strand_id
1 'polypeptide(L)'
;ACTILTTEANVSIRHRCPSGGSEASPGAGLWGSYLCDAPWGLLSSAVFAMRRLLPRPDFVLWTGDDTPHVPDEQLGEEKVLHIIENLTSLIKQVFPDTKVYAAMGNHDFHPKNQLPGKENRIYNQTAELWRSWLNETSVPLFRAGAFYSEKLPSSDTRGRMIVLNTNLYYDQNNQTAAEEMVYIVGHIPPGFFEKKRGKPWFRRDFNERYLKIVQKHHRVIAAQFFGHHHTDSFRMFYSDSGSPINVMFLAPGVTPWKTTLPGVNNGANNPGIRVIDYDADTLQVQDVVTYYLNLTHANLVVPAWEEEYRLTSAFQVPDGSTHSMQAVLEKISRDAKYLQQYYEFNSVKYDLTLCGESCRVDHVCAIREIDFTRYEECLKANNSTSAIVSVCLLLLSLLLGIFGPQQTL
;
A
#
# COMPACT_ATOMS: atom_id res chain seq x y z
N ALA A 1 -9.54 -36.80 -38.25
CA ALA A 1 -8.17 -36.41 -38.65
C ALA A 1 -7.96 -34.94 -38.32
N CYS A 2 -6.89 -34.59 -37.64
CA CYS A 2 -6.43 -33.21 -37.50
C CYS A 2 -4.93 -33.26 -37.17
N THR A 3 -4.08 -33.03 -38.18
CA THR A 3 -2.64 -33.21 -38.07
C THR A 3 -2.00 -32.00 -37.41
N ILE A 4 -1.19 -32.20 -36.36
CA ILE A 4 -0.35 -31.14 -35.82
C ILE A 4 0.77 -30.87 -36.83
N LEU A 5 0.66 -29.76 -37.57
CA LEU A 5 1.72 -29.25 -38.42
C LEU A 5 2.53 -28.20 -37.64
N THR A 6 3.64 -28.64 -37.06
CA THR A 6 4.68 -27.75 -36.56
C THR A 6 5.47 -27.18 -37.74
N THR A 7 5.28 -25.90 -38.06
CA THR A 7 6.12 -25.14 -38.99
C THR A 7 6.55 -23.83 -38.32
N GLU A 8 7.85 -23.58 -38.26
CA GLU A 8 8.43 -22.44 -37.55
C GLU A 8 8.09 -21.11 -38.25
N ALA A 9 7.44 -20.19 -37.53
CA ALA A 9 7.21 -18.82 -37.98
C ALA A 9 7.15 -17.85 -36.79
N ASN A 10 8.23 -17.09 -36.58
CA ASN A 10 8.32 -15.93 -35.68
C ASN A 10 7.70 -16.07 -34.28
N VAL A 11 8.40 -16.73 -33.36
CA VAL A 11 8.19 -16.57 -31.91
C VAL A 11 8.69 -15.18 -31.47
N SER A 12 7.91 -14.15 -31.77
CA SER A 12 8.11 -12.76 -31.35
C SER A 12 6.76 -12.10 -30.99
N ILE A 13 5.91 -12.85 -30.29
CA ILE A 13 4.75 -12.28 -29.60
C ILE A 13 5.30 -11.44 -28.44
N ARG A 14 5.55 -10.15 -28.73
CA ARG A 14 5.75 -9.14 -27.69
C ARG A 14 4.42 -8.99 -26.97
N HIS A 15 4.25 -9.72 -25.87
CA HIS A 15 3.10 -9.63 -24.99
C HIS A 15 3.04 -8.21 -24.43
N ARG A 16 2.18 -7.35 -24.99
CA ARG A 16 1.93 -5.98 -24.52
C ARG A 16 0.62 -5.97 -23.74
N CYS A 17 0.59 -5.16 -22.70
CA CYS A 17 -0.58 -4.85 -21.90
C CYS A 17 -0.88 -3.35 -22.03
N PRO A 18 -2.15 -2.91 -22.09
CA PRO A 18 -2.48 -1.48 -22.17
C PRO A 18 -1.90 -0.64 -21.01
N SER A 19 -1.78 -1.21 -19.81
CA SER A 19 -1.19 -0.55 -18.63
C SER A 19 0.34 -0.42 -18.65
N GLY A 20 1.03 -1.13 -19.55
CA GLY A 20 2.43 -0.89 -19.90
C GLY A 20 2.62 0.13 -21.03
N GLY A 21 1.52 0.74 -21.50
CA GLY A 21 1.53 1.74 -22.56
C GLY A 21 2.15 1.25 -23.86
N SER A 22 3.21 1.94 -24.30
CA SER A 22 3.93 1.62 -25.54
C SER A 22 5.13 0.70 -25.35
N GLU A 23 5.49 0.35 -24.11
CA GLU A 23 6.68 -0.46 -23.83
C GLU A 23 6.50 -1.92 -24.32
N ALA A 24 7.63 -2.57 -24.60
CA ALA A 24 7.66 -4.00 -24.77
C ALA A 24 7.92 -4.62 -23.40
N SER A 25 7.30 -5.77 -23.11
CA SER A 25 7.50 -6.49 -21.85
C SER A 25 8.29 -7.79 -22.04
N PRO A 26 9.64 -7.76 -22.04
CA PRO A 26 10.47 -8.95 -21.83
C PRO A 26 10.04 -9.70 -20.56
N GLY A 27 10.05 -11.04 -20.60
CA GLY A 27 9.72 -11.86 -19.43
C GLY A 27 8.24 -11.86 -19.00
N ALA A 28 7.33 -11.29 -19.81
CA ALA A 28 5.90 -11.50 -19.63
C ALA A 28 5.54 -12.99 -19.78
N GLY A 29 4.81 -13.52 -18.80
CA GLY A 29 4.30 -14.89 -18.80
C GLY A 29 2.84 -14.94 -18.36
N LEU A 30 2.34 -16.14 -18.08
CA LEU A 30 0.93 -16.40 -17.77
C LEU A 30 0.42 -15.61 -16.55
N TRP A 31 1.28 -15.31 -15.59
CA TRP A 31 0.93 -14.63 -14.34
C TRP A 31 1.18 -13.11 -14.39
N GLY A 32 1.61 -12.59 -15.54
CA GLY A 32 1.77 -11.16 -15.79
C GLY A 32 3.22 -10.74 -16.02
N SER A 33 3.51 -9.47 -15.72
CA SER A 33 4.82 -8.84 -15.84
C SER A 33 4.86 -7.60 -14.95
N TYR A 34 6.04 -7.24 -14.45
CA TYR A 34 6.25 -5.98 -13.73
C TYR A 34 5.99 -4.70 -14.56
N LEU A 35 5.80 -4.79 -15.88
CA LEU A 35 5.34 -3.64 -16.70
C LEU A 35 3.82 -3.61 -16.90
N CYS A 36 3.08 -4.52 -16.28
CA CYS A 36 1.65 -4.71 -16.49
C CYS A 36 0.89 -4.74 -15.18
N ASP A 37 -0.38 -4.35 -15.24
CA ASP A 37 -1.33 -4.73 -14.19
C ASP A 37 -1.60 -6.24 -14.17
N ALA A 38 -2.11 -6.71 -13.04
CA ALA A 38 -2.39 -8.12 -12.82
C ALA A 38 -3.38 -8.70 -13.87
N PRO A 39 -3.00 -9.76 -14.62
CA PRO A 39 -3.98 -10.50 -15.41
C PRO A 39 -4.95 -11.26 -14.50
N TRP A 40 -6.14 -11.58 -15.00
CA TRP A 40 -7.17 -12.31 -14.24
C TRP A 40 -6.67 -13.62 -13.60
N GLY A 41 -5.73 -14.32 -14.24
CA GLY A 41 -5.09 -15.51 -13.69
C GLY A 41 -4.32 -15.25 -12.38
N LEU A 42 -3.66 -14.09 -12.26
CA LEU A 42 -2.95 -13.67 -11.05
C LEU A 42 -3.93 -13.25 -9.94
N LEU A 43 -4.97 -12.46 -10.28
CA LEU A 43 -6.00 -12.03 -9.34
C LEU A 43 -6.75 -13.26 -8.75
N SER A 44 -7.14 -14.19 -9.61
CA SER A 44 -7.71 -15.49 -9.21
C SER A 44 -6.75 -16.30 -8.33
N SER A 45 -5.48 -16.40 -8.74
CA SER A 45 -4.43 -17.07 -7.95
C SER A 45 -4.29 -16.49 -6.54
N ALA A 46 -4.32 -15.17 -6.38
CA ALA A 46 -4.26 -14.49 -5.09
C ALA A 46 -5.46 -14.85 -4.18
N VAL A 47 -6.70 -14.73 -4.68
CA VAL A 47 -7.90 -15.01 -3.87
C VAL A 47 -7.99 -16.50 -3.49
N PHE A 48 -7.61 -17.41 -4.40
CA PHE A 48 -7.49 -18.83 -4.08
C PHE A 48 -6.33 -19.15 -3.12
N ALA A 49 -5.24 -18.38 -3.13
CA ALA A 49 -4.16 -18.52 -2.15
C ALA A 49 -4.60 -18.07 -0.76
N MET A 50 -5.28 -16.92 -0.63
CA MET A 50 -5.88 -16.47 0.64
C MET A 50 -6.74 -17.57 1.28
N ARG A 51 -7.60 -18.24 0.48
CA ARG A 51 -8.48 -19.32 0.96
C ARG A 51 -7.75 -20.62 1.31
N ARG A 52 -6.54 -20.86 0.77
CA ARG A 52 -5.69 -21.99 1.16
C ARG A 52 -4.93 -21.72 2.46
N LEU A 53 -4.45 -20.48 2.63
CA LEU A 53 -3.71 -20.04 3.81
C LEU A 53 -4.61 -19.92 5.04
N LEU A 54 -5.75 -19.24 4.89
CA LEU A 54 -6.75 -19.05 5.95
C LEU A 54 -8.16 -19.32 5.38
N PRO A 55 -8.67 -20.56 5.49
CA PRO A 55 -9.94 -20.93 4.88
C PRO A 55 -11.17 -20.22 5.47
N ARG A 56 -11.12 -19.86 6.75
CA ARG A 56 -12.21 -19.20 7.50
C ARG A 56 -11.66 -18.04 8.32
N PRO A 57 -11.36 -16.89 7.70
CA PRO A 57 -11.07 -15.66 8.43
C PRO A 57 -12.37 -15.08 8.99
N ASP A 58 -12.27 -14.32 10.09
CA ASP A 58 -13.44 -13.64 10.70
C ASP A 58 -14.06 -12.62 9.72
N PHE A 59 -13.21 -11.95 8.94
CA PHE A 59 -13.58 -11.04 7.87
C PHE A 59 -12.44 -10.89 6.86
N VAL A 60 -12.74 -10.32 5.69
CA VAL A 60 -11.73 -9.87 4.70
C VAL A 60 -11.77 -8.34 4.62
N LEU A 61 -10.60 -7.70 4.54
CA LEU A 61 -10.47 -6.29 4.18
C LEU A 61 -10.08 -6.20 2.70
N TRP A 62 -10.77 -5.36 1.94
CA TRP A 62 -10.48 -5.08 0.52
C TRP A 62 -10.49 -3.57 0.31
N THR A 63 -9.34 -2.99 -0.04
CA THR A 63 -9.17 -1.52 -0.09
C THR A 63 -9.24 -0.95 -1.51
N GLY A 64 -9.87 -1.64 -2.47
CA GLY A 64 -10.08 -1.15 -3.84
C GLY A 64 -8.82 -0.95 -4.69
N ASP A 65 -8.96 -0.18 -5.76
CA ASP A 65 -8.10 -0.12 -6.97
C ASP A 65 -8.10 -1.43 -7.76
N ASP A 66 -9.28 -1.73 -8.30
CA ASP A 66 -9.62 -2.91 -9.08
C ASP A 66 -9.22 -2.80 -10.56
N THR A 67 -9.10 -1.56 -11.08
CA THR A 67 -9.07 -1.28 -12.52
C THR A 67 -7.69 -0.80 -13.01
N PRO A 68 -7.29 -1.12 -14.27
CA PRO A 68 -5.91 -0.97 -14.70
C PRO A 68 -5.48 0.49 -14.97
N HIS A 69 -4.17 0.70 -14.99
CA HIS A 69 -3.47 1.96 -15.24
C HIS A 69 -3.51 2.39 -16.71
N VAL A 70 -4.71 2.66 -17.23
CA VAL A 70 -4.97 3.09 -18.63
C VAL A 70 -5.54 4.52 -18.72
N PRO A 71 -5.53 5.17 -19.90
CA PRO A 71 -6.27 6.40 -20.14
C PRO A 71 -7.79 6.20 -20.04
N ASP A 72 -8.51 7.21 -19.56
CA ASP A 72 -9.97 7.14 -19.31
C ASP A 72 -10.78 6.86 -20.58
N GLU A 73 -10.29 7.26 -21.76
CA GLU A 73 -10.91 6.97 -23.05
C GLU A 73 -10.94 5.46 -23.38
N GLN A 74 -10.08 4.67 -22.72
CA GLN A 74 -10.06 3.21 -22.86
C GLN A 74 -10.96 2.52 -21.82
N LEU A 75 -11.36 3.21 -20.75
CA LEU A 75 -11.98 2.63 -19.55
C LEU A 75 -13.20 3.45 -19.08
N GLY A 76 -14.28 3.39 -19.85
CA GLY A 76 -15.58 3.99 -19.50
C GLY A 76 -16.29 3.30 -18.32
N GLU A 77 -17.29 3.98 -17.76
CA GLU A 77 -18.05 3.59 -16.55
C GLU A 77 -18.52 2.12 -16.53
N GLU A 78 -19.12 1.59 -17.61
CA GLU A 78 -19.56 0.18 -17.65
C GLU A 78 -18.40 -0.82 -17.48
N LYS A 79 -17.19 -0.48 -17.94
CA LYS A 79 -16.01 -1.35 -17.77
C LYS A 79 -15.52 -1.32 -16.33
N VAL A 80 -15.54 -0.15 -15.68
CA VAL A 80 -15.21 -0.01 -14.25
C VAL A 80 -16.16 -0.87 -13.42
N LEU A 81 -17.47 -0.70 -13.60
CA LEU A 81 -18.49 -1.48 -12.89
C LEU A 81 -18.39 -2.98 -13.14
N HIS A 82 -18.12 -3.41 -14.37
CA HIS A 82 -17.95 -4.84 -14.67
C HIS A 82 -16.66 -5.43 -14.07
N ILE A 83 -15.57 -4.67 -13.93
CA ILE A 83 -14.37 -5.14 -13.23
C ILE A 83 -14.66 -5.33 -11.73
N ILE A 84 -15.30 -4.34 -11.10
CA ILE A 84 -15.74 -4.41 -9.68
C ILE A 84 -16.70 -5.60 -9.48
N GLU A 85 -17.64 -5.84 -10.40
CA GLU A 85 -18.55 -6.99 -10.39
C GLU A 85 -17.80 -8.32 -10.45
N ASN A 86 -16.81 -8.46 -11.35
CA ASN A 86 -16.03 -9.69 -11.49
C ASN A 86 -15.23 -10.00 -10.23
N LEU A 87 -14.50 -9.02 -9.66
CA LEU A 87 -13.73 -9.21 -8.43
C LEU A 87 -14.63 -9.46 -7.22
N THR A 88 -15.73 -8.73 -7.10
CA THR A 88 -16.77 -8.97 -6.09
C THR A 88 -17.29 -10.41 -6.17
N SER A 89 -17.55 -10.90 -7.39
CA SER A 89 -18.07 -12.25 -7.63
C SER A 89 -17.05 -13.34 -7.31
N LEU A 90 -15.77 -13.13 -7.66
CA LEU A 90 -14.66 -14.01 -7.31
C LEU A 90 -14.50 -14.12 -5.78
N ILE A 91 -14.51 -12.99 -5.06
CA ILE A 91 -14.39 -12.96 -3.60
C ILE A 91 -15.58 -13.69 -2.96
N LYS A 92 -16.82 -13.44 -3.41
CA LYS A 92 -18.01 -14.17 -2.93
C LYS A 92 -17.99 -15.67 -3.24
N GLN A 93 -17.45 -16.07 -4.40
CA GLN A 93 -17.35 -17.48 -4.77
C GLN A 93 -16.36 -18.24 -3.86
N VAL A 94 -15.26 -17.59 -3.49
CA VAL A 94 -14.18 -18.21 -2.70
C VAL A 94 -14.43 -18.09 -1.20
N PHE A 95 -15.08 -17.01 -0.74
CA PHE A 95 -15.41 -16.73 0.65
C PHE A 95 -16.92 -16.42 0.85
N PRO A 96 -17.83 -17.38 0.57
CA PRO A 96 -19.28 -17.15 0.57
C PRO A 96 -19.85 -16.79 1.96
N ASP A 97 -19.28 -17.36 3.02
CA ASP A 97 -19.77 -17.22 4.40
C ASP A 97 -19.07 -16.08 5.18
N THR A 98 -18.17 -15.32 4.54
CA THR A 98 -17.29 -14.35 5.19
C THR A 98 -17.77 -12.90 4.98
N LYS A 99 -17.78 -12.10 6.05
CA LYS A 99 -18.02 -10.65 5.96
C LYS A 99 -16.83 -9.97 5.29
N VAL A 100 -17.06 -9.22 4.22
CA VAL A 100 -16.03 -8.39 3.58
C VAL A 100 -16.27 -6.93 3.92
N TYR A 101 -15.23 -6.21 4.31
CA TYR A 101 -15.24 -4.75 4.43
C TYR A 101 -14.48 -4.18 3.24
N ALA A 102 -15.24 -3.79 2.22
CA ALA A 102 -14.73 -3.27 0.95
C ALA A 102 -14.78 -1.73 0.94
N ALA A 103 -13.67 -1.10 0.58
CA ALA A 103 -13.53 0.33 0.30
C ALA A 103 -13.27 0.53 -1.19
N MET A 104 -13.73 1.64 -1.77
CA MET A 104 -13.36 2.02 -3.14
C MET A 104 -12.02 2.75 -3.17
N GLY A 105 -11.19 2.43 -4.14
CA GLY A 105 -10.00 3.17 -4.52
C GLY A 105 -10.28 4.29 -5.53
N ASN A 106 -9.22 4.93 -6.02
CA ASN A 106 -9.31 6.02 -6.98
C ASN A 106 -9.40 5.55 -8.44
N HIS A 107 -9.02 4.30 -8.73
CA HIS A 107 -9.26 3.62 -10.02
C HIS A 107 -10.67 3.03 -10.15
N ASP A 108 -11.45 2.97 -9.06
CA ASP A 108 -12.80 2.34 -9.04
C ASP A 108 -13.90 3.31 -9.52
N PHE A 109 -13.57 4.28 -10.36
CA PHE A 109 -14.46 5.33 -10.82
C PHE A 109 -14.11 5.79 -12.25
N HIS A 110 -15.09 6.37 -12.96
CA HIS A 110 -14.88 6.96 -14.28
C HIS A 110 -15.41 8.41 -14.34
N PRO A 111 -14.60 9.41 -14.76
CA PRO A 111 -13.14 9.34 -14.94
C PRO A 111 -12.43 9.07 -13.61
N LYS A 112 -11.28 8.41 -13.65
CA LYS A 112 -10.54 8.01 -12.44
C LYS A 112 -10.15 9.21 -11.58
N ASN A 113 -9.99 8.95 -10.29
CA ASN A 113 -9.74 9.92 -9.22
C ASN A 113 -10.90 10.92 -8.97
N GLN A 114 -11.90 11.07 -9.85
CA GLN A 114 -12.95 12.10 -9.74
C GLN A 114 -14.16 11.66 -8.91
N LEU A 115 -13.93 10.94 -7.81
CA LEU A 115 -14.97 10.45 -6.91
C LEU A 115 -15.68 11.64 -6.22
N PRO A 116 -16.99 11.86 -6.40
CA PRO A 116 -17.67 13.03 -5.84
C PRO A 116 -18.12 12.82 -4.38
N GLY A 117 -18.25 13.90 -3.61
CA GLY A 117 -18.78 13.90 -2.25
C GLY A 117 -20.30 13.69 -2.12
N LYS A 118 -20.94 13.08 -3.12
CA LYS A 118 -22.40 12.92 -3.25
C LYS A 118 -22.79 11.67 -4.05
N GLU A 119 -24.06 11.29 -3.95
CA GLU A 119 -24.65 10.16 -4.66
C GLU A 119 -24.47 10.23 -6.18
N ASN A 120 -24.18 9.08 -6.78
CA ASN A 120 -23.99 8.90 -8.23
C ASN A 120 -24.22 7.43 -8.63
N ARG A 121 -24.26 7.15 -9.94
CA ARG A 121 -24.55 5.81 -10.47
C ARG A 121 -23.53 4.74 -10.03
N ILE A 122 -22.24 5.05 -9.99
CA ILE A 122 -21.21 4.06 -9.61
C ILE A 122 -21.39 3.65 -8.14
N TYR A 123 -21.53 4.61 -7.22
CA TYR A 123 -21.79 4.29 -5.80
C TYR A 123 -23.08 3.47 -5.63
N ASN A 124 -24.12 3.76 -6.41
CA ASN A 124 -25.39 3.04 -6.35
C ASN A 124 -25.28 1.60 -6.87
N GLN A 125 -24.59 1.36 -7.99
CA GLN A 125 -24.39 0.01 -8.51
C GLN A 125 -23.44 -0.81 -7.62
N THR A 126 -22.34 -0.21 -7.14
CA THR A 126 -21.43 -0.87 -6.19
C THR A 126 -22.11 -1.18 -4.86
N ALA A 127 -23.08 -0.38 -4.41
CA ALA A 127 -23.91 -0.71 -3.24
C ALA A 127 -24.75 -1.99 -3.43
N GLU A 128 -25.24 -2.25 -4.66
CA GLU A 128 -25.96 -3.49 -4.98
C GLU A 128 -25.00 -4.68 -5.12
N LEU A 129 -23.85 -4.48 -5.78
CA LEU A 129 -22.78 -5.50 -5.85
C LEU A 129 -22.32 -5.91 -4.44
N TRP A 130 -22.18 -4.97 -3.51
CA TRP A 130 -21.74 -5.21 -2.13
C TRP A 130 -22.91 -5.41 -1.15
N ARG A 131 -24.15 -5.56 -1.64
CA ARG A 131 -25.36 -5.59 -0.80
C ARG A 131 -25.41 -6.68 0.27
N SER A 132 -24.79 -7.84 0.00
CA SER A 132 -24.64 -8.95 0.96
C SER A 132 -23.63 -8.66 2.08
N TRP A 133 -22.80 -7.64 1.91
CA TRP A 133 -21.79 -7.21 2.87
C TRP A 133 -22.18 -5.93 3.62
N LEU A 134 -23.09 -5.13 3.09
CA LEU A 134 -23.62 -3.90 3.72
C LEU A 134 -24.93 -4.18 4.47
N ASN A 135 -24.99 -3.80 5.76
CA ASN A 135 -26.25 -3.81 6.52
C ASN A 135 -27.15 -2.65 6.08
N GLU A 136 -28.45 -2.71 6.39
CA GLU A 136 -29.46 -1.72 5.98
C GLU A 136 -29.09 -0.25 6.25
N THR A 137 -28.39 0.02 7.37
CA THR A 137 -27.94 1.37 7.75
C THR A 137 -26.71 1.85 6.97
N SER A 138 -25.95 0.93 6.37
CA SER A 138 -24.71 1.21 5.66
C SER A 138 -24.95 1.49 4.17
N VAL A 139 -25.94 0.83 3.56
CA VAL A 139 -26.33 1.06 2.15
C VAL A 139 -26.58 2.54 1.82
N PRO A 140 -27.40 3.32 2.56
CA PRO A 140 -27.63 4.72 2.23
C PRO A 140 -26.40 5.61 2.43
N LEU A 141 -25.51 5.29 3.38
CA LEU A 141 -24.25 6.00 3.57
C LEU A 141 -23.28 5.72 2.40
N PHE A 142 -23.21 4.46 1.97
CA PHE A 142 -22.41 4.06 0.82
C PHE A 142 -22.91 4.74 -0.46
N ARG A 143 -24.23 4.75 -0.71
CA ARG A 143 -24.80 5.48 -1.85
C ARG A 143 -24.50 6.97 -1.80
N ALA A 144 -24.56 7.59 -0.61
CA ALA A 144 -24.29 9.02 -0.44
C ALA A 144 -22.82 9.44 -0.68
N GLY A 145 -21.82 8.58 -0.44
CA GLY A 145 -20.41 8.98 -0.53
C GLY A 145 -19.35 7.88 -0.55
N ALA A 146 -19.74 6.62 -0.76
CA ALA A 146 -18.89 5.41 -0.64
C ALA A 146 -18.18 5.24 0.72
N PHE A 147 -18.83 5.67 1.81
CA PHE A 147 -18.37 5.46 3.19
C PHE A 147 -19.47 4.84 4.06
N TYR A 148 -19.10 4.09 5.10
CA TYR A 148 -20.04 3.41 6.02
C TYR A 148 -19.33 2.96 7.31
N SER A 149 -20.05 2.41 8.29
CA SER A 149 -19.41 1.73 9.42
C SER A 149 -20.25 0.59 9.98
N GLU A 150 -19.58 -0.49 10.35
CA GLU A 150 -20.20 -1.78 10.67
C GLU A 150 -19.62 -2.39 11.94
N LYS A 151 -20.44 -3.14 12.68
CA LYS A 151 -19.92 -4.03 13.73
C LYS A 151 -19.10 -5.17 13.10
N LEU A 152 -18.12 -5.67 13.84
CA LEU A 152 -17.49 -6.97 13.54
C LEU A 152 -18.53 -8.11 13.68
N PRO A 153 -18.38 -9.24 12.97
CA PRO A 153 -19.44 -10.24 12.84
C PRO A 153 -19.61 -11.16 14.07
N SER A 154 -18.57 -11.32 14.89
CA SER A 154 -18.65 -12.07 16.16
C SER A 154 -19.49 -11.33 17.20
N SER A 155 -20.33 -12.07 17.94
CA SER A 155 -21.13 -11.54 19.06
C SER A 155 -20.27 -11.09 20.24
N ASP A 156 -19.10 -11.70 20.38
CA ASP A 156 -18.28 -11.61 21.58
C ASP A 156 -17.23 -10.49 21.41
N THR A 157 -16.76 -10.30 20.16
CA THR A 157 -15.87 -9.21 19.73
C THR A 157 -16.58 -7.87 19.68
N ARG A 158 -16.24 -6.95 20.60
CA ARG A 158 -16.87 -5.60 20.69
C ARG A 158 -16.31 -4.58 19.69
N GLY A 159 -16.13 -4.99 18.43
CA GLY A 159 -15.48 -4.17 17.40
C GLY A 159 -16.39 -3.47 16.41
N ARG A 160 -15.84 -2.44 15.75
CA ARG A 160 -16.44 -1.72 14.62
C ARG A 160 -15.39 -1.40 13.55
N MET A 161 -15.70 -1.70 12.30
CA MET A 161 -14.98 -1.20 11.12
C MET A 161 -15.61 0.13 10.66
N ILE A 162 -14.80 1.10 10.25
CA ILE A 162 -15.24 2.41 9.73
C ILE A 162 -14.62 2.59 8.35
N VAL A 163 -15.38 2.38 7.28
CA VAL A 163 -14.86 2.38 5.90
C VAL A 163 -15.11 3.74 5.24
N LEU A 164 -14.08 4.30 4.59
CA LEU A 164 -14.10 5.56 3.88
C LEU A 164 -13.76 5.45 2.40
N ASN A 165 -14.35 6.40 1.68
CA ASN A 165 -13.82 6.98 0.47
C ASN A 165 -12.76 8.05 0.80
N THR A 166 -11.48 7.68 0.95
CA THR A 166 -10.38 8.68 1.11
C THR A 166 -9.95 9.33 -0.20
N ASN A 167 -10.48 8.86 -1.33
CA ASN A 167 -10.26 9.45 -2.66
C ASN A 167 -10.87 10.86 -2.78
N LEU A 168 -11.82 11.19 -1.89
CA LEU A 168 -12.32 12.56 -1.68
C LEU A 168 -11.22 13.55 -1.23
N TYR A 169 -10.10 13.07 -0.70
CA TYR A 169 -9.01 13.92 -0.18
C TYR A 169 -7.82 14.07 -1.15
N TYR A 170 -7.86 13.37 -2.28
CA TYR A 170 -6.75 13.25 -3.24
C TYR A 170 -6.41 14.59 -3.90
N ASP A 171 -5.11 14.88 -4.07
CA ASP A 171 -4.62 16.04 -4.82
C ASP A 171 -5.10 16.09 -6.28
N GLN A 172 -5.38 14.93 -6.88
CA GLN A 172 -5.92 14.78 -8.24
C GLN A 172 -7.45 14.75 -8.34
N ASN A 173 -8.19 14.75 -7.23
CA ASN A 173 -9.65 14.85 -7.26
C ASN A 173 -10.08 16.32 -7.32
N ASN A 174 -10.80 16.72 -8.38
CA ASN A 174 -11.29 18.09 -8.54
C ASN A 174 -12.74 18.28 -8.10
N GLN A 175 -13.51 17.21 -7.84
CA GLN A 175 -14.90 17.33 -7.38
C GLN A 175 -15.01 17.93 -5.98
N THR A 176 -14.08 17.54 -5.10
CA THR A 176 -14.08 17.85 -3.66
C THR A 176 -13.10 18.95 -3.26
N ALA A 177 -12.52 19.65 -4.25
CA ALA A 177 -11.44 20.62 -4.05
C ALA A 177 -11.79 21.83 -3.14
N ALA A 178 -13.06 21.98 -2.76
CA ALA A 178 -13.58 23.06 -1.91
C ALA A 178 -14.60 22.55 -0.85
N GLU A 179 -14.59 21.25 -0.50
CA GLU A 179 -15.55 20.63 0.45
C GLU A 179 -14.88 20.17 1.77
N GLU A 180 -15.65 19.98 2.85
CA GLU A 180 -15.16 19.67 4.21
C GLU A 180 -15.69 18.32 4.78
N MET A 181 -14.88 17.26 4.87
CA MET A 181 -15.34 15.89 5.27
C MET A 181 -14.50 15.15 6.34
N VAL A 182 -14.83 13.87 6.61
CA VAL A 182 -14.74 13.06 7.88
C VAL A 182 -14.79 11.54 7.53
N TYR A 183 -14.47 10.48 8.33
CA TYR A 183 -13.28 9.96 9.08
C TYR A 183 -13.52 8.43 9.36
N ILE A 184 -12.63 7.39 9.42
CA ILE A 184 -11.24 7.05 8.98
C ILE A 184 -11.11 5.48 8.87
N VAL A 185 -10.93 4.92 7.66
CA VAL A 185 -10.10 3.74 7.16
C VAL A 185 -10.33 3.74 5.63
N GLY A 186 -9.34 3.64 4.73
CA GLY A 186 -9.61 3.78 3.29
C GLY A 186 -8.52 3.31 2.34
N HIS A 187 -8.61 3.72 1.07
CA HIS A 187 -7.64 3.36 0.02
C HIS A 187 -6.37 4.22 0.09
N ILE A 188 -6.46 5.51 -0.26
CA ILE A 188 -5.35 6.47 -0.23
C ILE A 188 -5.00 6.83 1.22
N PRO A 189 -3.74 6.69 1.67
CA PRO A 189 -3.31 7.08 3.00
C PRO A 189 -2.87 8.57 3.09
N PRO A 190 -2.89 9.15 4.30
CA PRO A 190 -2.27 10.44 4.59
C PRO A 190 -0.73 10.36 4.60
N GLY A 191 -0.07 11.52 4.67
CA GLY A 191 1.38 11.65 4.69
C GLY A 191 2.00 11.52 3.29
N PHE A 192 3.19 10.93 3.23
CA PHE A 192 4.06 10.90 2.04
C PHE A 192 4.32 9.47 1.54
N PHE A 193 4.56 9.34 0.24
CA PHE A 193 5.01 8.09 -0.39
C PHE A 193 6.52 7.87 -0.15
N GLU A 194 6.89 6.75 0.46
CA GLU A 194 8.27 6.49 0.87
C GLU A 194 9.25 6.31 -0.29
N LYS A 195 8.78 5.84 -1.46
CA LYS A 195 9.61 5.73 -2.67
C LYS A 195 9.79 7.06 -3.43
N LYS A 196 9.19 8.17 -2.96
CA LYS A 196 9.35 9.50 -3.59
C LYS A 196 9.31 10.66 -2.59
N ARG A 197 10.49 11.21 -2.28
CA ARG A 197 10.69 12.44 -1.48
C ARG A 197 9.69 13.53 -1.86
N GLY A 198 8.96 14.05 -0.88
CA GLY A 198 8.06 15.19 -1.04
C GLY A 198 6.80 14.94 -1.87
N LYS A 199 6.39 13.70 -2.14
CA LYS A 199 5.08 13.38 -2.74
C LYS A 199 4.07 12.91 -1.69
N PRO A 200 3.16 13.78 -1.21
CA PRO A 200 1.96 13.38 -0.49
C PRO A 200 0.80 13.12 -1.46
N TRP A 201 -0.25 12.43 -0.99
CA TRP A 201 -1.47 12.20 -1.79
C TRP A 201 -2.63 13.10 -1.38
N PHE A 202 -2.79 13.36 -0.08
CA PHE A 202 -3.82 14.26 0.42
C PHE A 202 -3.46 15.73 0.17
N ARG A 203 -4.47 16.58 -0.01
CA ARG A 203 -4.31 18.04 0.14
C ARG A 203 -3.95 18.36 1.60
N ARG A 204 -3.09 19.36 1.84
CA ARG A 204 -2.53 19.69 3.19
C ARG A 204 -3.61 19.76 4.27
N ASP A 205 -4.68 20.51 4.00
CA ASP A 205 -5.72 20.77 5.01
C ASP A 205 -6.48 19.48 5.39
N PHE A 206 -6.68 18.56 4.44
CA PHE A 206 -7.24 17.23 4.70
C PHE A 206 -6.27 16.34 5.49
N ASN A 207 -4.97 16.40 5.20
CA ASN A 207 -3.94 15.69 5.96
C ASN A 207 -3.89 16.15 7.43
N GLU A 208 -3.88 17.46 7.65
CA GLU A 208 -3.94 18.03 9.00
C GLU A 208 -5.25 17.71 9.72
N ARG A 209 -6.39 17.74 9.01
CA ARG A 209 -7.72 17.40 9.54
C ARG A 209 -7.82 15.92 9.94
N TYR A 210 -7.25 15.02 9.14
CA TYR A 210 -7.10 13.60 9.46
C TYR A 210 -6.26 13.40 10.74
N LEU A 211 -5.08 14.02 10.80
CA LEU A 211 -4.17 13.95 11.94
C LEU A 211 -4.86 14.39 13.24
N LYS A 212 -5.56 15.54 13.21
CA LYS A 212 -6.28 16.09 14.37
C LYS A 212 -7.34 15.14 14.93
N ILE A 213 -7.93 14.24 14.12
CA ILE A 213 -8.87 13.23 14.62
C ILE A 213 -8.20 11.93 15.07
N VAL A 214 -7.10 11.47 14.44
CA VAL A 214 -6.33 10.37 15.04
C VAL A 214 -5.81 10.81 16.42
N GLN A 215 -5.25 12.02 16.54
CA GLN A 215 -4.83 12.59 17.83
C GLN A 215 -5.97 12.65 18.86
N LYS A 216 -7.18 13.07 18.45
CA LYS A 216 -8.34 13.18 19.35
C LYS A 216 -8.98 11.83 19.73
N HIS A 217 -8.93 10.83 18.84
CA HIS A 217 -9.68 9.57 18.98
C HIS A 217 -8.81 8.31 19.09
N HIS A 218 -7.47 8.41 19.13
CA HIS A 218 -6.55 7.25 19.14
C HIS A 218 -6.91 6.13 20.14
N ARG A 219 -7.48 6.48 21.30
CA ARG A 219 -7.90 5.52 22.35
C ARG A 219 -9.01 4.54 21.92
N VAL A 220 -9.65 4.76 20.77
CA VAL A 220 -10.66 3.87 20.17
C VAL A 220 -10.32 3.45 18.73
N ILE A 221 -9.08 3.70 18.29
CA ILE A 221 -8.56 3.29 16.98
C ILE A 221 -7.44 2.28 17.26
N ALA A 222 -7.73 0.98 17.15
CA ALA A 222 -6.74 -0.05 17.49
C ALA A 222 -5.58 -0.12 16.47
N ALA A 223 -5.91 0.00 15.18
CA ALA A 223 -4.98 0.13 14.06
C ALA A 223 -5.70 0.77 12.87
N GLN A 224 -4.95 1.11 11.81
CA GLN A 224 -5.47 1.60 10.54
C GLN A 224 -4.88 0.76 9.39
N PHE A 225 -5.67 0.48 8.34
CA PHE A 225 -5.27 -0.39 7.22
C PHE A 225 -5.57 0.31 5.88
N PHE A 226 -4.56 0.45 5.03
CA PHE A 226 -4.62 1.24 3.78
C PHE A 226 -3.82 0.57 2.65
N GLY A 227 -4.02 1.03 1.41
CA GLY A 227 -3.39 0.51 0.20
C GLY A 227 -2.66 1.60 -0.59
N HIS A 228 -3.03 1.76 -1.86
CA HIS A 228 -2.59 2.80 -2.82
C HIS A 228 -1.10 2.79 -3.24
N HIS A 229 -0.17 2.53 -2.33
CA HIS A 229 1.27 2.60 -2.64
C HIS A 229 1.79 1.39 -3.44
N HIS A 230 1.06 0.27 -3.42
CA HIS A 230 1.47 -1.08 -3.85
C HIS A 230 2.71 -1.68 -3.12
N THR A 231 3.39 -0.90 -2.29
CA THR A 231 4.55 -1.27 -1.47
C THR A 231 4.17 -1.61 -0.03
N ASP A 232 4.97 -2.44 0.63
CA ASP A 232 4.78 -2.79 2.05
C ASP A 232 5.37 -1.71 2.96
N SER A 233 4.55 -1.08 3.82
CA SER A 233 5.03 0.00 4.69
C SER A 233 4.12 0.24 5.89
N PHE A 234 4.50 1.15 6.78
CA PHE A 234 3.66 1.60 7.90
C PHE A 234 3.84 3.10 8.18
N ARG A 235 2.92 3.69 8.93
CA ARG A 235 2.97 5.11 9.34
C ARG A 235 2.69 5.24 10.83
N MET A 236 3.53 5.99 11.53
CA MET A 236 3.40 6.27 12.97
C MET A 236 2.65 7.58 13.21
N PHE A 237 1.74 7.56 14.19
CA PHE A 237 1.02 8.75 14.63
C PHE A 237 1.47 9.16 16.04
N TYR A 238 1.65 10.46 16.26
CA TYR A 238 2.14 11.02 17.52
C TYR A 238 1.15 12.03 18.12
N SER A 239 1.09 12.06 19.45
CA SER A 239 0.43 13.14 20.19
C SER A 239 1.17 14.47 20.02
N ASP A 240 0.55 15.56 20.46
CA ASP A 240 1.21 16.87 20.53
C ASP A 240 2.43 16.86 21.49
N SER A 241 2.45 15.93 22.46
CA SER A 241 3.59 15.65 23.34
C SER A 241 4.66 14.72 22.73
N GLY A 242 4.56 14.37 21.45
CA GLY A 242 5.53 13.51 20.75
C GLY A 242 5.47 12.03 21.14
N SER A 243 4.44 11.59 21.86
CA SER A 243 4.27 10.19 22.28
C SER A 243 3.58 9.39 21.16
N PRO A 244 4.03 8.16 20.82
CA PRO A 244 3.36 7.36 19.79
C PRO A 244 1.97 6.92 20.26
N ILE A 245 0.95 7.17 19.44
CA ILE A 245 -0.47 6.98 19.79
C ILE A 245 -1.23 6.07 18.82
N ASN A 246 -0.73 5.86 17.60
CA ASN A 246 -1.34 4.96 16.64
C ASN A 246 -0.35 4.47 15.57
N VAL A 247 -0.72 3.40 14.88
CA VAL A 247 -0.01 2.90 13.69
C VAL A 247 -1.01 2.58 12.57
N MET A 248 -0.60 2.92 11.34
CA MET A 248 -1.23 2.49 10.10
C MET A 248 -0.34 1.50 9.38
N PHE A 249 -0.91 0.41 8.89
CA PHE A 249 -0.24 -0.54 8.00
C PHE A 249 -0.69 -0.28 6.56
N LEU A 250 0.30 -0.14 5.66
CA LEU A 250 0.09 -0.08 4.21
C LEU A 250 0.35 -1.48 3.65
N ALA A 251 -0.64 -2.03 2.96
CA ALA A 251 -0.55 -3.35 2.34
C ALA A 251 0.04 -3.24 0.91
N PRO A 252 0.93 -4.17 0.51
CA PRO A 252 1.39 -4.23 -0.87
C PRO A 252 0.28 -4.65 -1.84
N GLY A 253 0.49 -4.38 -3.13
CA GLY A 253 -0.47 -4.68 -4.18
C GLY A 253 -0.39 -6.14 -4.69
N VAL A 254 -1.52 -6.69 -5.15
CA VAL A 254 -1.53 -7.88 -6.01
C VAL A 254 -1.08 -7.51 -7.43
N THR A 255 -1.28 -6.27 -7.87
CA THR A 255 -0.69 -5.77 -9.12
C THR A 255 0.84 -5.65 -8.97
N PRO A 256 1.63 -6.17 -9.93
CA PRO A 256 3.09 -6.01 -9.95
C PRO A 256 3.53 -4.75 -10.72
N TRP A 257 2.59 -3.90 -11.13
CA TRP A 257 2.80 -2.80 -12.08
C TRP A 257 3.85 -1.79 -11.60
N LYS A 258 4.88 -1.60 -12.43
CA LYS A 258 5.92 -0.59 -12.24
C LYS A 258 5.35 0.80 -12.40
N THR A 259 5.38 1.58 -11.32
CA THR A 259 4.80 2.92 -11.33
C THR A 259 5.49 3.82 -12.35
N THR A 260 4.67 4.52 -13.12
CA THR A 260 5.10 5.57 -14.05
C THR A 260 5.29 6.93 -13.37
N LEU A 261 5.17 7.00 -12.04
CA LEU A 261 5.32 8.22 -11.24
C LEU A 261 6.72 8.85 -11.43
N PRO A 262 6.86 10.03 -12.05
CA PRO A 262 8.16 10.56 -12.44
C PRO A 262 9.12 10.72 -11.25
N GLY A 263 10.33 10.18 -11.38
CA GLY A 263 11.35 10.17 -10.33
C GLY A 263 11.38 8.92 -9.46
N VAL A 264 10.42 8.00 -9.57
CA VAL A 264 10.53 6.66 -8.97
C VAL A 264 11.25 5.74 -9.94
N ASN A 265 12.48 5.35 -9.62
CA ASN A 265 13.21 4.36 -10.39
C ASN A 265 12.84 2.95 -9.94
N ASN A 266 12.60 2.05 -10.90
CA ASN A 266 12.32 0.62 -10.66
C ASN A 266 11.17 0.31 -9.67
N GLY A 267 10.19 1.22 -9.51
CA GLY A 267 9.10 1.09 -8.54
C GLY A 267 8.01 0.08 -8.94
N ALA A 268 8.37 -1.19 -9.06
CA ALA A 268 7.46 -2.33 -9.08
C ALA A 268 7.59 -3.14 -7.78
N ASN A 269 6.69 -4.11 -7.62
CA ASN A 269 6.65 -5.06 -6.52
C ASN A 269 6.35 -6.46 -7.05
N ASN A 270 6.62 -7.50 -6.26
CA ASN A 270 5.93 -8.78 -6.48
C ASN A 270 4.48 -8.68 -5.99
N PRO A 271 3.55 -9.49 -6.55
CA PRO A 271 2.20 -9.63 -6.01
C PRO A 271 2.21 -10.07 -4.54
N GLY A 272 1.61 -9.27 -3.66
CA GLY A 272 1.50 -9.53 -2.23
C GLY A 272 0.05 -9.70 -1.76
N ILE A 273 -0.15 -10.52 -0.72
CA ILE A 273 -1.37 -10.63 0.08
C ILE A 273 -0.99 -10.69 1.57
N ARG A 274 -1.93 -10.38 2.47
CA ARG A 274 -1.62 -10.20 3.90
C ARG A 274 -2.64 -10.87 4.81
N VAL A 275 -2.15 -11.54 5.84
CA VAL A 275 -2.92 -12.03 7.00
C VAL A 275 -2.57 -11.18 8.22
N ILE A 276 -3.54 -10.91 9.08
CA ILE A 276 -3.38 -10.09 10.28
C ILE A 276 -3.95 -10.86 11.46
N ASP A 277 -3.07 -11.26 12.38
CA ASP A 277 -3.44 -11.90 13.64
C ASP A 277 -3.81 -10.78 14.63
N TYR A 278 -4.97 -10.86 15.30
CA TYR A 278 -5.45 -9.82 16.20
C TYR A 278 -6.12 -10.38 17.47
N ASP A 279 -6.11 -9.60 18.54
CA ASP A 279 -6.77 -9.94 19.80
C ASP A 279 -8.26 -9.59 19.76
N ALA A 280 -9.12 -10.57 20.06
CA ALA A 280 -10.57 -10.45 19.85
C ALA A 280 -11.30 -9.53 20.86
N ASP A 281 -10.70 -9.24 22.03
CA ASP A 281 -11.28 -8.38 23.06
C ASP A 281 -10.88 -6.91 22.89
N THR A 282 -9.62 -6.65 22.50
CA THR A 282 -9.01 -5.30 22.41
C THR A 282 -8.87 -4.78 20.98
N LEU A 283 -8.96 -5.67 19.98
CA LEU A 283 -8.60 -5.44 18.57
C LEU A 283 -7.12 -5.10 18.33
N GLN A 284 -6.23 -5.29 19.31
CA GLN A 284 -4.81 -5.06 19.10
C GLN A 284 -4.25 -6.07 18.08
N VAL A 285 -3.59 -5.56 17.04
CA VAL A 285 -2.82 -6.39 16.10
C VAL A 285 -1.71 -7.13 16.85
N GLN A 286 -1.80 -8.45 16.84
CA GLN A 286 -0.81 -9.35 17.42
C GLN A 286 0.31 -9.63 16.42
N ASP A 287 -0.01 -9.85 15.14
CA ASP A 287 1.00 -10.05 14.11
C ASP A 287 0.50 -9.65 12.72
N VAL A 288 1.44 -9.48 11.79
CA VAL A 288 1.18 -9.23 10.38
C VAL A 288 2.08 -10.15 9.57
N VAL A 289 1.45 -10.96 8.71
CA VAL A 289 2.17 -11.88 7.82
C VAL A 289 1.89 -11.47 6.37
N THR A 290 2.94 -11.04 5.67
CA THR A 290 2.87 -10.83 4.23
C THR A 290 3.22 -12.16 3.54
N TYR A 291 2.40 -12.58 2.57
CA TYR A 291 2.66 -13.68 1.65
C TYR A 291 2.81 -13.11 0.24
N TYR A 292 3.65 -13.72 -0.59
CA TYR A 292 3.93 -13.21 -1.93
C TYR A 292 4.02 -14.30 -2.98
N LEU A 293 3.91 -13.89 -4.24
CA LEU A 293 4.25 -14.71 -5.39
C LEU A 293 5.50 -14.12 -6.05
N ASN A 294 6.62 -14.85 -6.04
CA ASN A 294 7.78 -14.48 -6.86
C ASN A 294 7.40 -14.56 -8.35
N LEU A 295 7.01 -13.44 -8.96
CA LEU A 295 6.43 -13.40 -10.30
C LEU A 295 7.42 -13.86 -11.38
N THR A 296 8.70 -13.55 -11.20
CA THR A 296 9.79 -14.04 -12.07
C THR A 296 9.86 -15.56 -12.06
N HIS A 297 9.79 -16.19 -10.89
CA HIS A 297 9.80 -17.65 -10.76
C HIS A 297 8.48 -18.26 -11.26
N ALA A 298 7.33 -17.67 -10.89
CA ALA A 298 6.00 -18.12 -11.28
C ALA A 298 5.79 -18.14 -12.80
N ASN A 299 6.40 -17.22 -13.56
CA ASN A 299 6.36 -17.23 -15.02
C ASN A 299 7.22 -18.33 -15.67
N LEU A 300 8.03 -19.07 -14.90
CA LEU A 300 8.85 -20.20 -15.37
C LEU A 300 8.31 -21.57 -14.95
N VAL A 301 7.54 -21.66 -13.85
CA VAL A 301 7.02 -22.91 -13.27
C VAL A 301 5.55 -22.79 -12.85
N VAL A 302 5.05 -23.69 -11.98
CA VAL A 302 3.73 -23.56 -11.36
C VAL A 302 3.80 -22.48 -10.26
N PRO A 303 2.86 -21.53 -10.17
CA PRO A 303 2.87 -20.51 -9.14
C PRO A 303 2.66 -21.11 -7.75
N ALA A 304 3.50 -20.73 -6.80
CA ALA A 304 3.32 -20.98 -5.38
C ALA A 304 3.37 -19.66 -4.63
N TRP A 305 2.33 -19.38 -3.83
CA TRP A 305 2.37 -18.27 -2.88
C TRP A 305 3.09 -18.76 -1.63
N GLU A 306 4.11 -18.01 -1.20
CA GLU A 306 5.02 -18.35 -0.12
C GLU A 306 5.02 -17.26 0.97
N GLU A 307 5.39 -17.61 2.21
CA GLU A 307 5.47 -16.62 3.29
C GLU A 307 6.64 -15.66 3.00
N GLU A 308 6.36 -14.36 2.94
CA GLU A 308 7.40 -13.37 2.77
C GLU A 308 8.13 -13.15 4.09
N TYR A 309 7.36 -12.75 5.10
CA TYR A 309 7.81 -12.55 6.47
C TYR A 309 6.62 -12.46 7.43
N ARG A 310 6.91 -12.75 8.71
CA ARG A 310 6.05 -12.47 9.87
C ARG A 310 6.65 -11.32 10.68
N LEU A 311 5.88 -10.26 10.93
CA LEU A 311 6.33 -8.99 11.53
C LEU A 311 7.09 -9.19 12.84
N THR A 312 6.51 -9.92 13.79
CA THR A 312 7.10 -10.18 15.12
C THR A 312 8.49 -10.80 15.03
N SER A 313 8.62 -11.81 14.16
CA SER A 313 9.84 -12.60 13.95
C SER A 313 10.89 -11.83 13.16
N ALA A 314 10.48 -11.12 12.10
CA ALA A 314 11.39 -10.36 11.25
C ALA A 314 12.03 -9.18 11.98
N PHE A 315 11.25 -8.42 12.76
CA PHE A 315 11.75 -7.23 13.46
C PHE A 315 12.05 -7.46 14.93
N GLN A 316 11.88 -8.68 15.45
CA GLN A 316 12.11 -9.05 16.85
C GLN A 316 11.33 -8.14 17.82
N VAL A 317 10.01 -8.14 17.66
CA VAL A 317 9.04 -7.40 18.49
C VAL A 317 7.91 -8.35 18.94
N PRO A 318 7.29 -8.14 20.11
CA PRO A 318 6.33 -9.10 20.67
C PRO A 318 4.98 -9.10 19.95
N ASP A 319 4.57 -7.98 19.37
CA ASP A 319 3.27 -7.81 18.72
C ASP A 319 3.30 -6.73 17.60
N GLY A 320 2.16 -6.48 16.97
CA GLY A 320 1.94 -5.35 16.06
C GLY A 320 1.44 -4.07 16.73
N SER A 321 1.61 -3.90 18.05
CA SER A 321 1.14 -2.72 18.77
C SER A 321 1.86 -1.44 18.34
N THR A 322 1.26 -0.28 18.65
CA THR A 322 1.90 1.03 18.44
C THR A 322 3.26 1.15 19.15
N HIS A 323 3.47 0.48 20.29
CA HIS A 323 4.76 0.47 20.98
C HIS A 323 5.80 -0.37 20.22
N SER A 324 5.43 -1.58 19.81
CA SER A 324 6.27 -2.46 18.99
C SER A 324 6.65 -1.80 17.67
N MET A 325 5.70 -1.17 16.98
CA MET A 325 5.95 -0.49 15.69
C MET A 325 6.83 0.77 15.83
N GLN A 326 6.80 1.46 16.98
CA GLN A 326 7.83 2.45 17.29
C GLN A 326 9.22 1.81 17.40
N ALA A 327 9.34 0.65 18.06
CA ALA A 327 10.60 -0.10 18.15
C ALA A 327 11.08 -0.61 16.76
N VAL A 328 10.16 -0.99 15.86
CA VAL A 328 10.49 -1.31 14.46
C VAL A 328 11.08 -0.09 13.73
N LEU A 329 10.47 1.10 13.86
CA LEU A 329 10.98 2.34 13.30
C LEU A 329 12.35 2.74 13.88
N GLU A 330 12.57 2.57 15.19
CA GLU A 330 13.88 2.85 15.79
C GLU A 330 14.96 1.85 15.34
N LYS A 331 14.61 0.59 15.05
CA LYS A 331 15.53 -0.38 14.41
C LYS A 331 15.87 0.03 12.97
N ILE A 332 14.85 0.26 12.13
CA ILE A 332 15.02 0.67 10.71
C ILE A 332 15.83 1.97 10.58
N SER A 333 15.63 2.93 11.49
CA SER A 333 16.31 4.23 11.40
C SER A 333 17.76 4.24 11.89
N ARG A 334 18.22 3.19 12.60
CA ARG A 334 19.53 3.13 13.27
C ARG A 334 20.43 1.97 12.84
N ASP A 335 19.84 0.85 12.39
CA ASP A 335 20.56 -0.38 12.03
C ASP A 335 20.37 -0.68 10.53
N ALA A 336 21.47 -0.68 9.79
CA ALA A 336 21.49 -0.94 8.35
C ALA A 336 20.93 -2.32 7.97
N LYS A 337 21.01 -3.33 8.86
CA LYS A 337 20.41 -4.65 8.62
C LYS A 337 18.89 -4.56 8.62
N TYR A 338 18.29 -3.94 9.64
CA TYR A 338 16.83 -3.79 9.73
C TYR A 338 16.29 -2.83 8.67
N LEU A 339 17.07 -1.81 8.30
CA LEU A 339 16.78 -0.96 7.13
C LEU A 339 16.70 -1.77 5.84
N GLN A 340 17.74 -2.55 5.53
CA GLN A 340 17.81 -3.31 4.28
C GLN A 340 16.71 -4.38 4.22
N GLN A 341 16.49 -5.10 5.32
CA GLN A 341 15.42 -6.09 5.44
C GLN A 341 14.02 -5.47 5.21
N TYR A 342 13.78 -4.28 5.77
CA TYR A 342 12.55 -3.52 5.49
C TYR A 342 12.46 -3.04 4.03
N TYR A 343 13.56 -2.61 3.43
CA TYR A 343 13.58 -2.14 2.03
C TYR A 343 13.27 -3.27 1.04
N GLU A 344 13.79 -4.47 1.29
CA GLU A 344 13.48 -5.67 0.51
C GLU A 344 11.98 -5.99 0.59
N PHE A 345 11.40 -6.05 1.80
CA PHE A 345 9.96 -6.27 1.98
C PHE A 345 9.09 -5.14 1.42
N ASN A 346 9.55 -3.89 1.45
CA ASN A 346 8.81 -2.76 0.88
C ASN A 346 8.47 -2.96 -0.61
N SER A 347 9.35 -3.63 -1.34
CA SER A 347 9.13 -4.02 -2.75
C SER A 347 8.55 -5.45 -2.91
N VAL A 348 8.18 -6.10 -1.82
CA VAL A 348 7.79 -7.53 -1.78
C VAL A 348 8.91 -8.43 -2.36
N LYS A 349 10.16 -8.22 -1.92
CA LYS A 349 11.38 -8.86 -2.45
C LYS A 349 11.59 -8.72 -3.98
N TYR A 350 11.16 -7.61 -4.59
CA TYR A 350 11.46 -7.31 -6.00
C TYR A 350 12.78 -6.54 -6.16
N ASP A 351 12.95 -5.47 -5.38
CA ASP A 351 14.10 -4.58 -5.40
C ASP A 351 15.04 -4.93 -4.24
N LEU A 352 16.02 -5.77 -4.56
CA LEU A 352 17.06 -6.23 -3.62
C LEU A 352 18.32 -5.34 -3.67
N THR A 353 18.20 -4.08 -4.12
CA THR A 353 19.31 -3.12 -4.09
C THR A 353 19.55 -2.57 -2.68
N LEU A 354 20.74 -2.01 -2.44
CA LEU A 354 21.11 -1.50 -1.13
C LEU A 354 20.46 -0.13 -0.84
N CYS A 355 19.65 -0.05 0.20
CA CYS A 355 19.07 1.20 0.68
C CYS A 355 20.12 2.09 1.37
N GLY A 356 20.83 2.90 0.58
CA GLY A 356 21.80 3.88 1.06
C GLY A 356 21.15 5.06 1.80
N GLU A 357 21.97 5.97 2.33
CA GLU A 357 21.52 7.01 3.27
C GLU A 357 20.35 7.90 2.77
N SER A 358 20.32 8.27 1.48
CA SER A 358 19.16 9.00 0.93
C SER A 358 17.87 8.19 1.01
N CYS A 359 17.93 6.90 0.70
CA CYS A 359 16.81 5.96 0.81
C CYS A 359 16.38 5.80 2.27
N ARG A 360 17.35 5.68 3.21
CA ARG A 360 17.06 5.66 4.66
C ARG A 360 16.24 6.90 5.06
N VAL A 361 16.68 8.09 4.66
CA VAL A 361 16.00 9.35 4.99
C VAL A 361 14.60 9.41 4.41
N ASP A 362 14.42 9.03 3.13
CA ASP A 362 13.13 9.06 2.46
C ASP A 362 12.11 8.12 3.13
N HIS A 363 12.52 6.89 3.43
CA HIS A 363 11.65 5.93 4.09
C HIS A 363 11.42 6.27 5.58
N VAL A 364 12.45 6.62 6.36
CA VAL A 364 12.31 6.93 7.79
C VAL A 364 11.44 8.18 8.01
N CYS A 365 11.65 9.25 7.23
CA CYS A 365 10.83 10.45 7.37
C CYS A 365 9.38 10.20 6.90
N ALA A 366 9.14 9.39 5.86
CA ALA A 366 7.79 9.04 5.44
C ALA A 366 7.05 8.16 6.47
N ILE A 367 7.73 7.19 7.11
CA ILE A 367 7.15 6.36 8.18
C ILE A 367 6.82 7.20 9.41
N ARG A 368 7.72 8.11 9.82
CA ARG A 368 7.60 8.87 11.07
C ARG A 368 6.68 10.09 10.95
N GLU A 369 6.88 10.92 9.93
CA GLU A 369 6.27 12.25 9.86
C GLU A 369 5.17 12.31 8.79
N ILE A 370 3.95 12.09 9.24
CA ILE A 370 2.72 12.24 8.42
C ILE A 370 2.37 13.74 8.26
N ASP A 371 2.77 14.59 9.21
CA ASP A 371 2.60 16.04 9.11
C ASP A 371 3.55 16.64 8.07
N PHE A 372 3.04 17.52 7.21
CA PHE A 372 3.80 18.06 6.09
C PHE A 372 4.92 19.02 6.51
N THR A 373 4.83 19.64 7.69
CA THR A 373 5.85 20.54 8.20
C THR A 373 6.95 19.74 8.89
N ARG A 374 6.58 18.76 9.74
CA ARG A 374 7.54 17.87 10.40
C ARG A 374 8.30 16.97 9.43
N TYR A 375 7.67 16.52 8.34
CA TYR A 375 8.34 15.76 7.28
C TYR A 375 9.50 16.57 6.66
N GLU A 376 9.24 17.82 6.31
CA GLU A 376 10.24 18.75 5.79
C GLU A 376 11.34 19.06 6.82
N GLU A 377 11.02 19.12 8.11
CA GLU A 377 12.01 19.25 9.20
C GLU A 377 12.87 17.99 9.33
N CYS A 378 12.29 16.79 9.23
CA CYS A 378 12.99 15.51 9.23
C CYS A 378 13.99 15.39 8.06
N LEU A 379 13.58 15.78 6.85
CA LEU A 379 14.48 15.82 5.69
C LEU A 379 15.66 16.78 5.92
N LYS A 380 15.40 17.99 6.45
CA LYS A 380 16.44 19.00 6.74
C LYS A 380 17.43 18.52 7.80
N ALA A 381 16.94 17.93 8.90
CA ALA A 381 17.77 17.45 10.00
C ALA A 381 18.82 16.41 9.54
N ASN A 382 18.43 15.44 8.70
CA ASN A 382 19.35 14.41 8.21
C ASN A 382 20.36 14.98 7.18
N ASN A 383 19.95 15.94 6.35
CA ASN A 383 20.87 16.65 5.45
C ASN A 383 21.96 17.42 6.21
N SER A 384 21.61 18.10 7.31
CA SER A 384 22.57 18.85 8.13
C SER A 384 23.62 17.96 8.81
N THR A 385 23.25 16.77 9.31
CA THR A 385 24.21 15.83 9.89
C THR A 385 25.23 15.32 8.87
N SER A 386 24.80 15.04 7.64
CA SER A 386 25.71 14.63 6.55
C SER A 386 26.74 15.72 6.22
N ALA A 387 26.30 16.98 6.16
CA ALA A 387 27.18 18.13 5.94
C ALA A 387 28.23 18.28 7.05
N ILE A 388 27.84 18.15 8.33
CA ILE A 388 28.76 18.25 9.47
C ILE A 388 29.83 17.15 9.42
N VAL A 389 29.45 15.89 9.17
CA VAL A 389 30.42 14.78 9.04
C VAL A 389 31.41 15.03 7.90
N SER A 390 30.93 15.50 6.74
CA SER A 390 31.79 15.84 5.59
C SER A 390 32.78 16.97 5.92
N VAL A 391 32.34 18.02 6.61
CA VAL A 391 33.21 19.12 7.07
C VAL A 391 34.23 18.63 8.11
N CYS A 392 33.84 17.78 9.06
CA CYS A 392 34.77 17.19 10.03
C CYS A 392 35.83 16.29 9.36
N LEU A 393 35.45 15.50 8.35
CA LEU A 393 36.40 14.69 7.58
C LEU A 393 37.39 15.55 6.78
N LEU A 394 36.92 16.64 6.16
CA LEU A 394 37.78 17.62 5.48
C LEU A 394 38.73 18.34 6.43
N LEU A 395 38.27 18.69 7.64
CA LEU A 395 39.11 19.29 8.68
C LEU A 395 40.15 18.28 9.20
N LEU A 396 39.80 17.00 9.38
CA LEU A 396 40.78 15.96 9.73
C LEU A 396 41.85 15.77 8.64
N SER A 397 41.46 15.73 7.36
CA SER A 397 42.44 15.55 6.27
C SER A 397 43.34 16.77 6.09
N LEU A 398 42.83 17.99 6.31
CA LEU A 398 43.63 19.21 6.40
C LEU A 398 44.62 19.17 7.57
N LEU A 399 44.18 18.78 8.77
CA LEU A 399 45.05 18.65 9.95
C LEU A 399 46.14 17.59 9.73
N LEU A 400 45.81 16.43 9.17
CA LEU A 400 46.78 15.39 8.84
C LEU A 400 47.78 15.83 7.76
N GLY A 401 47.35 16.65 6.78
CA GLY A 401 48.23 17.23 5.78
C GLY A 401 49.23 18.25 6.33
N ILE A 402 48.90 18.96 7.41
CA ILE A 402 49.76 19.95 8.07
C ILE A 402 50.90 19.31 8.88
N PHE A 403 50.74 18.05 9.32
CA PHE A 403 51.77 17.28 10.03
C PHE A 403 52.60 16.35 9.11
N GLY A 404 52.59 16.58 7.79
CA GLY A 404 53.52 15.94 6.88
C GLY A 404 54.99 16.27 7.25
N PRO A 405 55.90 15.29 7.34
CA PRO A 405 57.25 15.54 7.81
C PRO A 405 58.04 16.42 6.84
N GLN A 406 58.69 17.46 7.37
CA GLN A 406 59.64 18.27 6.60
C GLN A 406 60.79 17.38 6.12
N GLN A 407 60.94 17.23 4.80
CA GLN A 407 62.08 16.53 4.22
C GLN A 407 63.33 17.41 4.33
N THR A 408 64.22 17.07 5.25
CA THR A 408 65.52 17.72 5.43
C THR A 408 66.64 16.94 4.73
N LEU A 409 66.84 17.21 3.44
CA LEU A 409 68.13 17.26 2.70
C LEU A 409 67.88 17.36 1.18
#